data_AF-A0A3C7VUT4-F1
#
_entry.id   AF-A0A3C7VUT4-F1
#
_cell.length_a   1.000
_cell.length_b   1.000
_cell.length_c   1.000
_cell.angle_alpha   90.00
_cell.angle_beta   90.00
_cell.angle_gamma   90.00
#
_symmetry.space_group_name_H-M   'P 1'
#
loop_
_entity.id
_entity.type
_entity.pdbx_description
1 polymer ?
#
loop_
_entity_poly.entity_id
_entity_poly.type
_entity_poly.pdbx_seq_one_letter_code
_entity_poly.pdbx_strand_id
1 'polypeptide(L)'
;RAPRSPAPVVLFSLDPRAPAFREHLAAGGVGYTLRRGSLGRCEGERWTTLVPVKRIPLCFDGAARHNVANALGAAALASALGLPDSAIRDGLCAMRTADNPGRANLYEIGGATVLLDFAHNPHGLSSLLELAATLPARRRLLIVGQAGDRSDADL
;
A
#
# COMPACT_ATOMS: atom_id res chain seq x y z
N ARG A 1 20.08 19.15 -6.06
CA ARG A 1 18.60 19.00 -6.19
C ARG A 1 18.32 18.54 -7.61
N ALA A 2 17.64 17.40 -7.79
CA ALA A 2 17.24 16.97 -9.12
C ALA A 2 16.35 18.04 -9.79
N PRO A 3 16.42 18.22 -11.12
CA PRO A 3 15.56 19.16 -11.82
C PRO A 3 14.08 18.83 -11.57
N ARG A 4 13.25 19.85 -11.38
CA ARG A 4 11.80 19.66 -11.26
C ARG A 4 11.27 19.11 -12.59
N SER A 5 10.59 17.97 -12.53
CA SER A 5 9.89 17.43 -13.69
C SER A 5 8.78 18.39 -14.12
N PRO A 6 8.56 18.60 -15.43
CA PRO A 6 7.41 19.37 -15.93
C PRO A 6 6.07 18.62 -15.75
N ALA A 7 6.10 17.33 -15.37
CA ALA A 7 4.89 16.56 -15.14
C ALA A 7 4.10 17.10 -13.93
N PRO A 8 2.75 17.12 -14.00
CA PRO A 8 1.92 17.54 -12.88
C PRO A 8 2.15 16.64 -11.66
N VAL A 9 2.22 17.25 -10.48
CA VAL A 9 2.37 16.51 -9.22
C VAL A 9 1.02 15.87 -8.87
N VAL A 10 1.05 14.56 -8.63
CA VAL A 10 -0.10 13.80 -8.10
C VAL A 10 0.31 13.28 -6.73
N LEU A 11 -0.49 13.60 -5.70
CA LEU A 11 -0.25 13.08 -4.35
C LEU A 11 -1.12 11.87 -4.07
N PHE A 12 -0.69 11.04 -3.12
CA PHE A 12 -1.55 10.01 -2.54
C PHE A 12 -1.44 9.99 -1.03
N SER A 13 -2.53 9.61 -0.36
CA SER A 13 -2.57 9.51 1.10
C SER A 13 -3.60 8.49 1.57
N LEU A 14 -3.28 7.75 2.62
CA LEU A 14 -4.27 6.92 3.34
C LEU A 14 -5.29 7.78 4.10
N ASP A 15 -4.89 8.97 4.58
CA ASP A 15 -5.77 9.91 5.27
C ASP A 15 -6.09 11.10 4.35
N PRO A 16 -7.33 11.23 3.85
CA PRO A 16 -7.73 12.36 3.02
C PRO A 16 -7.70 13.70 3.78
N ARG A 17 -7.55 13.69 5.10
CA ARG A 17 -7.49 14.88 5.95
C ARG A 17 -6.06 15.37 6.20
N ALA A 18 -5.05 14.63 5.75
CA ALA A 18 -3.65 15.03 5.90
C ALA A 18 -3.42 16.46 5.35
N PRO A 19 -2.78 17.38 6.08
CA PRO A 19 -2.65 18.79 5.69
C PRO A 19 -2.09 18.96 4.28
N ALA A 20 -0.95 18.34 3.97
CA ALA A 20 -0.31 18.41 2.66
C ALA A 20 -1.21 17.89 1.51
N PHE A 21 -2.02 16.85 1.78
CA PHE A 21 -2.94 16.31 0.78
C PHE A 21 -4.10 17.28 0.52
N ARG A 22 -4.67 17.87 1.58
CA ARG A 22 -5.74 18.87 1.46
C ARG A 22 -5.29 20.15 0.78
N GLU A 23 -4.12 20.66 1.15
CA GLU A 23 -3.51 21.85 0.52
C GLU A 23 -3.28 21.62 -0.97
N HIS A 24 -2.78 20.44 -1.34
CA HIS A 24 -2.60 20.06 -2.74
C HIS A 24 -3.90 20.03 -3.53
N LEU A 25 -4.96 19.42 -2.98
CA LEU A 25 -6.28 19.41 -3.64
C LEU A 25 -6.88 20.81 -3.74
N ALA A 26 -6.73 21.64 -2.72
CA ALA A 26 -7.22 23.03 -2.70
C ALA A 26 -6.51 23.91 -3.74
N ALA A 27 -5.24 23.61 -4.06
CA ALA A 27 -4.48 24.26 -5.13
C ALA A 27 -4.85 23.76 -6.55
N GLY A 28 -5.91 22.94 -6.69
CA GLY A 28 -6.32 22.35 -7.97
C GLY A 28 -5.52 21.11 -8.36
N GLY A 29 -4.73 20.55 -7.43
CA GLY A 29 -3.99 19.32 -7.64
C GLY A 29 -4.89 18.08 -7.69
N VAL A 30 -4.36 17.02 -8.30
CA VAL A 30 -4.99 15.70 -8.34
C VAL A 30 -4.43 14.84 -7.20
N GLY A 31 -5.30 14.10 -6.51
CA GLY A 31 -4.89 13.20 -5.44
C GLY A 31 -5.53 11.82 -5.53
N TYR A 32 -4.88 10.80 -4.96
CA TYR A 32 -5.45 9.47 -4.76
C TYR A 32 -5.56 9.17 -3.26
N THR A 33 -6.72 8.70 -2.81
CA THR A 33 -6.92 8.39 -1.39
C THR A 33 -7.91 7.25 -1.15
N LEU A 34 -8.01 6.83 0.11
CA LEU A 34 -8.95 5.84 0.58
C LEU A 34 -10.21 6.55 1.14
N ARG A 35 -11.38 6.26 0.56
CA ARG A 35 -12.67 6.76 1.06
C ARG A 35 -13.68 5.62 1.13
N ARG A 36 -14.26 5.39 2.31
CA ARG A 36 -15.30 4.36 2.54
C ARG A 36 -14.91 2.97 2.01
N GLY A 37 -13.66 2.55 2.23
CA GLY A 37 -13.16 1.24 1.81
C GLY A 37 -12.79 1.12 0.32
N SER A 38 -12.74 2.22 -0.42
CA SER A 38 -12.35 2.23 -1.84
C SER A 38 -11.21 3.21 -2.12
N LEU A 39 -10.29 2.79 -2.98
CA LEU A 39 -9.32 3.68 -3.61
C LEU A 39 -10.06 4.52 -4.66
N GLY A 40 -9.63 5.76 -4.81
CA GLY A 40 -10.17 6.63 -5.84
C GLY A 40 -9.42 7.94 -5.97
N ARG A 41 -9.78 8.65 -7.03
CA ARG A 41 -9.20 9.92 -7.44
C ARG A 41 -10.02 11.08 -6.90
N CYS A 42 -9.32 12.10 -6.40
CA CYS A 42 -9.85 13.38 -5.94
C CYS A 42 -9.35 14.51 -6.83
N GLU A 43 -10.26 15.39 -7.25
CA GLU A 43 -9.96 16.64 -7.94
C GLU A 43 -10.85 17.75 -7.37
N GLY A 44 -10.28 18.57 -6.48
CA GLY A 44 -11.09 19.42 -5.61
C GLY A 44 -12.13 18.57 -4.86
N GLU A 45 -13.41 18.90 -5.03
CA GLU A 45 -14.54 18.17 -4.43
C GLU A 45 -14.98 16.93 -5.22
N ARG A 46 -14.49 16.75 -6.46
CA ARG A 46 -14.89 15.63 -7.31
C ARG A 46 -14.20 14.35 -6.82
N TRP A 47 -15.00 13.31 -6.63
CA TRP A 47 -14.53 11.97 -6.27
C TRP A 47 -14.88 10.98 -7.37
N THR A 48 -13.87 10.22 -7.82
CA THR A 48 -14.04 9.11 -8.76
C THR A 48 -13.53 7.83 -8.11
N THR A 49 -14.42 6.89 -7.83
CA THR A 49 -14.06 5.58 -7.28
C THR A 49 -13.30 4.77 -8.34
N LEU A 50 -12.13 4.24 -7.98
CA LEU A 50 -11.35 3.36 -8.84
C LEU A 50 -11.66 1.88 -8.55
N VAL A 51 -11.46 1.46 -7.30
CA VAL A 51 -11.60 0.06 -6.90
C VAL A 51 -11.82 -0.08 -5.38
N PRO A 52 -12.77 -0.93 -4.93
CA PRO A 52 -12.87 -1.32 -3.53
C PRO A 52 -11.60 -2.05 -3.06
N VAL A 53 -11.06 -1.72 -1.89
CA VAL A 53 -9.84 -2.33 -1.33
C VAL A 53 -9.92 -3.86 -1.28
N LYS A 54 -11.09 -4.39 -0.90
CA LYS A 54 -11.37 -5.85 -0.86
C LYS A 54 -11.19 -6.58 -2.19
N ARG A 55 -11.14 -5.85 -3.31
CA ARG A 55 -10.87 -6.42 -4.64
C ARG A 55 -9.38 -6.47 -4.99
N ILE A 56 -8.52 -5.89 -4.16
CA ILE A 56 -7.06 -5.88 -4.33
C ILE A 56 -6.48 -6.96 -3.41
N PRO A 57 -6.06 -8.12 -3.94
CA PRO A 57 -5.65 -9.26 -3.10
C PRO A 57 -4.52 -8.93 -2.14
N LEU A 58 -3.57 -8.08 -2.58
CA LEU A 58 -2.43 -7.66 -1.77
C LEU A 58 -2.81 -6.81 -0.54
N CYS A 59 -4.01 -6.25 -0.50
CA CYS A 59 -4.44 -5.38 0.60
C CYS A 59 -5.00 -6.14 1.80
N PHE A 60 -5.26 -7.45 1.71
CA PHE A 60 -5.85 -8.25 2.80
C PHE A 60 -7.12 -7.61 3.38
N ASP A 61 -8.09 -7.31 2.51
CA ASP A 61 -9.33 -6.59 2.87
C ASP A 61 -9.10 -5.21 3.54
N GLY A 62 -7.91 -4.65 3.37
CA GLY A 62 -7.48 -3.37 3.93
C GLY A 62 -6.66 -3.49 5.21
N ALA A 63 -6.45 -4.70 5.73
CA ALA A 63 -5.58 -4.94 6.89
C ALA A 63 -4.12 -4.57 6.60
N ALA A 64 -3.63 -4.83 5.38
CA ALA A 64 -2.29 -4.44 4.98
C ALA A 64 -2.26 -2.97 4.55
N ARG A 65 -2.29 -2.04 5.53
CA ARG A 65 -2.32 -0.59 5.28
C ARG A 65 -1.20 -0.09 4.36
N HIS A 66 0.00 -0.66 4.51
CA HIS A 66 1.14 -0.37 3.64
C HIS A 66 0.85 -0.74 2.17
N ASN A 67 0.19 -1.88 1.92
CA ASN A 67 -0.19 -2.27 0.56
C ASN A 67 -1.35 -1.44 0.01
N VAL A 68 -2.25 -0.94 0.86
CA VAL A 68 -3.24 0.06 0.44
C VAL A 68 -2.53 1.35 -0.01
N ALA A 69 -1.52 1.80 0.72
CA ALA A 69 -0.72 2.96 0.33
C ALA A 69 0.07 2.72 -0.97
N ASN A 70 0.67 1.53 -1.13
CA ASN A 70 1.36 1.15 -2.36
C ASN A 70 0.40 1.11 -3.56
N ALA A 71 -0.81 0.58 -3.38
CA ALA A 71 -1.83 0.55 -4.43
C ALA A 71 -2.29 1.96 -4.83
N LEU A 72 -2.42 2.88 -3.86
CA LEU A 72 -2.71 4.29 -4.14
C LEU A 72 -1.57 4.95 -4.93
N GLY A 73 -0.32 4.71 -4.54
CA GLY A 73 0.85 5.22 -5.26
C GLY A 73 0.95 4.67 -6.69
N ALA A 74 0.71 3.37 -6.85
CA ALA A 74 0.68 2.71 -8.16
C ALA A 74 -0.43 3.28 -9.05
N ALA A 75 -1.63 3.49 -8.50
CA ALA A 75 -2.74 4.11 -9.23
C ALA A 75 -2.43 5.55 -9.66
N ALA A 76 -1.85 6.34 -8.76
CA ALA A 76 -1.44 7.72 -9.05
C ALA A 76 -0.38 7.77 -10.17
N LEU A 77 0.65 6.91 -10.09
CA LEU A 77 1.69 6.83 -11.11
C LEU A 77 1.13 6.35 -12.46
N ALA A 78 0.33 5.29 -12.46
CA ALA A 78 -0.26 4.73 -13.68
C ALA A 78 -1.17 5.75 -14.39
N SER A 79 -1.95 6.52 -13.63
CA SER A 79 -2.77 7.60 -14.16
C SER A 79 -1.92 8.73 -14.73
N ALA A 80 -0.84 9.13 -14.04
CA ALA A 80 0.11 10.13 -14.55
C ALA A 80 0.82 9.69 -15.85
N LEU A 81 0.94 8.37 -16.08
CA LEU A 81 1.42 7.77 -17.32
C LEU A 81 0.35 7.67 -18.42
N GLY A 82 -0.89 8.12 -18.17
CA GLY A 82 -1.98 8.14 -19.14
C GLY A 82 -2.73 6.81 -19.29
N LEU A 83 -2.55 5.86 -18.37
CA LEU A 83 -3.32 4.61 -18.40
C LEU A 83 -4.79 4.86 -18.01
N PRO A 84 -5.76 4.22 -18.69
CA PRO A 84 -7.17 4.37 -18.35
C PRO A 84 -7.49 3.68 -17.01
N ASP A 85 -8.46 4.23 -16.27
CA ASP A 85 -8.90 3.70 -14.96
C ASP A 85 -9.23 2.21 -14.99
N SER A 86 -9.74 1.69 -16.12
CA SER A 86 -9.98 0.26 -16.31
C SER A 86 -8.70 -0.56 -16.21
N ALA A 87 -7.65 -0.19 -16.94
CA ALA A 87 -6.37 -0.89 -16.92
C ALA A 87 -5.72 -0.83 -15.52
N ILE A 88 -5.81 0.33 -14.85
CA ILE A 88 -5.28 0.49 -13.48
C ILE A 88 -6.01 -0.45 -12.51
N ARG A 89 -7.34 -0.42 -12.53
CA ARG A 89 -8.17 -1.30 -11.69
C ARG A 89 -7.86 -2.77 -11.96
N ASP A 90 -7.81 -3.16 -13.23
CA ASP A 90 -7.64 -4.55 -13.61
C ASP A 90 -6.25 -5.05 -13.20
N GLY A 91 -5.19 -4.23 -13.36
CA GLY A 91 -3.86 -4.54 -12.84
C GLY A 91 -3.81 -4.69 -11.31
N LEU A 92 -4.44 -3.77 -10.57
CA LEU A 92 -4.54 -3.86 -9.11
C LEU A 92 -5.29 -5.10 -8.64
N CYS A 93 -6.34 -5.53 -9.37
CA CYS A 93 -7.12 -6.71 -9.03
C CYS A 93 -6.43 -8.02 -9.42
N ALA A 94 -5.59 -8.00 -10.46
CA ALA A 94 -4.94 -9.19 -10.99
C ALA A 94 -3.76 -9.67 -10.13
N MET A 95 -3.03 -8.74 -9.51
CA MET A 95 -1.82 -9.06 -8.77
C MET A 95 -2.13 -9.91 -7.53
N ARG A 96 -1.43 -11.04 -7.41
CA ARG A 96 -1.50 -11.97 -6.28
C ARG A 96 -0.24 -11.88 -5.45
N THR A 97 -0.32 -12.33 -4.19
CA THR A 97 0.86 -12.40 -3.31
C THR A 97 1.93 -13.30 -3.91
N ALA A 98 1.54 -14.38 -4.60
CA ALA A 98 2.46 -15.29 -5.30
C ALA A 98 3.31 -14.60 -6.39
N ASP A 99 2.84 -13.50 -6.97
CA ASP A 99 3.58 -12.70 -7.96
C ASP A 99 4.69 -11.84 -7.32
N ASN A 100 4.75 -11.79 -5.99
CA ASN A 100 5.73 -11.02 -5.23
C ASN A 100 6.31 -11.86 -4.06
N PRO A 101 7.20 -12.84 -4.36
CA PRO A 101 7.77 -13.71 -3.35
C PRO A 101 8.53 -12.97 -2.25
N GLY A 102 8.31 -13.38 -0.99
CA GLY A 102 8.86 -12.75 0.20
C GLY A 102 8.18 -11.42 0.58
N ARG A 103 6.95 -11.14 0.14
CA ARG A 103 6.19 -9.92 0.52
C ARG A 103 4.78 -10.29 0.97
N ALA A 104 4.57 -10.28 2.28
CA ALA A 104 3.33 -10.66 2.96
C ALA A 104 2.70 -11.93 2.38
N ASN A 105 3.50 -12.97 2.14
CA ASN A 105 3.00 -14.24 1.61
C ASN A 105 2.43 -15.10 2.74
N LEU A 106 1.21 -15.60 2.56
CA LEU A 106 0.57 -16.55 3.48
C LEU A 106 0.69 -17.97 2.97
N TYR A 107 1.10 -18.87 3.86
CA TYR A 107 1.15 -20.31 3.62
C TYR A 107 0.44 -21.05 4.74
N GLU A 108 -0.18 -22.17 4.42
CA GLU A 108 -0.68 -23.13 5.41
C GLU A 108 0.28 -24.31 5.49
N ILE A 109 0.94 -24.48 6.63
CA ILE A 109 1.98 -25.50 6.83
C ILE A 109 1.73 -26.21 8.16
N GLY A 110 1.45 -27.51 8.11
CA GLY A 110 1.27 -28.33 9.33
C GLY A 110 0.13 -27.84 10.25
N GLY A 111 -0.91 -27.22 9.70
CA GLY A 111 -2.02 -26.63 10.47
C GLY A 111 -1.72 -25.25 11.07
N ALA A 112 -0.61 -24.62 10.71
CA ALA A 112 -0.28 -23.25 11.05
C ALA A 112 -0.28 -22.34 9.83
N THR A 113 -0.82 -21.13 10.00
CA THR A 113 -0.68 -20.04 9.05
C THR A 113 0.69 -19.39 9.22
N VAL A 114 1.51 -19.39 8.16
CA VAL A 114 2.83 -18.76 8.11
C VAL A 114 2.76 -17.51 7.25
N LEU A 115 3.04 -16.35 7.86
CA LEU A 115 3.20 -15.06 7.17
C LEU A 115 4.68 -14.78 6.95
N LEU A 116 5.12 -14.81 5.70
CA LEU A 116 6.51 -14.58 5.28
C LEU A 116 6.65 -13.18 4.66
N ASP A 117 7.64 -12.42 5.10
CA ASP A 117 7.94 -11.08 4.59
C ASP A 117 9.44 -10.75 4.69
N PHE A 118 9.89 -9.78 3.88
CA PHE A 118 11.27 -9.30 3.79
C PHE A 118 11.50 -7.97 4.54
N ALA A 119 10.60 -7.63 5.46
CA ALA A 119 10.76 -6.51 6.36
C ALA A 119 12.10 -6.59 7.10
N HIS A 120 12.94 -5.58 6.87
CA HIS A 120 14.30 -5.49 7.44
C HIS A 120 14.56 -4.14 8.11
N ASN A 121 13.51 -3.33 8.29
CA ASN A 121 13.58 -2.05 8.98
C ASN A 121 12.38 -1.89 9.93
N PRO A 122 12.45 -0.98 10.93
CA PRO A 122 11.41 -0.84 11.95
C PRO A 122 10.00 -0.60 11.37
N HIS A 123 9.89 0.24 10.34
CA HIS A 123 8.60 0.55 9.71
C HIS A 123 7.97 -0.66 9.01
N GLY A 124 8.80 -1.42 8.28
CA GLY A 124 8.38 -2.66 7.63
C GLY A 124 7.94 -3.70 8.64
N LEU A 125 8.69 -3.87 9.73
CA LEU A 125 8.35 -4.81 10.80
C LEU A 125 7.05 -4.40 11.50
N SER A 126 6.85 -3.12 11.82
CA SER A 126 5.60 -2.61 12.39
C SER A 126 4.41 -2.90 11.46
N SER A 127 4.57 -2.63 10.17
CA SER A 127 3.54 -2.88 9.15
C SER A 127 3.18 -4.36 9.03
N LEU A 128 4.16 -5.26 9.16
CA LEU A 128 3.97 -6.69 9.16
C LEU A 128 3.24 -7.18 10.41
N LEU A 129 3.61 -6.66 11.58
CA LEU A 129 2.98 -7.02 12.85
C LEU A 129 1.53 -6.52 12.93
N GLU A 130 1.23 -5.34 12.40
CA GLU A 130 -0.16 -4.85 12.25
C GLU A 130 -1.00 -5.81 11.41
N LEU A 131 -0.48 -6.28 10.26
CA LEU A 131 -1.16 -7.29 9.45
C LEU A 131 -1.30 -8.62 10.20
N ALA A 132 -0.25 -9.11 10.86
CA ALA A 132 -0.29 -10.35 11.62
C ALA A 132 -1.31 -10.31 12.78
N ALA A 133 -1.55 -9.13 13.35
CA ALA A 133 -2.54 -8.93 14.40
C ALA A 133 -3.98 -9.08 13.91
N THR A 134 -4.27 -8.78 12.64
CA THR A 134 -5.61 -8.96 12.05
C THR A 134 -5.91 -10.39 11.66
N LEU A 135 -4.88 -11.23 11.49
CA LEU A 135 -5.06 -12.63 11.13
C LEU A 135 -5.50 -13.47 12.35
N PRO A 136 -6.44 -14.41 12.18
CA PRO A 136 -6.90 -15.27 13.27
C PRO A 136 -5.78 -16.20 13.72
N ALA A 137 -5.52 -16.27 15.02
CA ALA A 137 -4.51 -17.16 15.59
C ALA A 137 -4.82 -17.47 17.06
N ARG A 138 -4.58 -18.71 17.50
CA ARG A 138 -4.59 -19.09 18.92
C ARG A 138 -3.32 -18.65 19.64
N ARG A 139 -2.19 -18.70 18.94
CA ARG A 139 -0.86 -18.28 19.38
C ARG A 139 -0.12 -17.69 18.19
N ARG A 140 0.65 -16.61 18.41
CA ARG A 140 1.52 -16.00 17.39
C ARG A 140 2.96 -16.22 17.78
N LEU A 141 3.78 -16.65 16.83
CA LEU A 141 5.22 -16.81 16.97
C LEU A 141 5.88 -15.88 15.96
N LEU A 142 6.94 -15.19 16.37
CA LEU A 142 7.70 -14.27 15.52
C LEU A 142 9.13 -14.79 15.40
N ILE A 143 9.58 -14.95 14.16
CA ILE A 143 10.97 -15.26 13.83
C ILE A 143 11.47 -14.10 12.98
N VAL A 144 12.46 -13.37 13.50
CA VAL A 144 13.13 -12.28 12.77
C VAL A 144 14.60 -12.65 12.63
N GLY A 145 15.10 -12.53 11.39
CA GLY A 145 16.53 -12.55 11.11
C GLY A 145 17.01 -11.15 10.75
N GLN A 146 18.21 -10.79 11.17
CA GLN A 146 18.86 -9.53 10.83
C GLN A 146 20.10 -9.86 10.00
N ALA A 147 20.33 -9.12 8.93
CA ALA A 147 21.53 -9.30 8.11
C ALA A 147 22.73 -8.77 8.91
N GLY A 148 23.66 -9.66 9.26
CA GLY A 148 24.95 -9.23 9.85
C GLY A 148 25.64 -8.23 8.91
N ASP A 149 26.39 -7.29 9.48
CA ASP A 149 27.07 -6.15 8.82
C ASP A 149 26.28 -4.81 8.77
N ARG A 150 25.36 -4.59 9.73
CA ARG A 150 24.72 -3.29 10.01
C ARG A 150 25.11 -2.80 11.40
N SER A 151 25.28 -1.49 11.57
CA SER A 151 25.59 -0.91 12.88
C SER A 151 24.35 -0.81 13.76
N ASP A 152 24.52 -0.74 15.09
CA ASP A 152 23.40 -0.55 16.03
C ASP A 152 22.58 0.72 15.75
N ALA A 153 23.16 1.72 15.07
CA ALA A 153 22.49 2.96 14.71
C ALA A 153 21.58 2.83 13.46
N ASP A 154 21.69 1.73 12.72
CA ASP A 154 20.87 1.43 11.54
C ASP A 154 19.68 0.50 11.85
N LEU A 155 19.54 0.08 13.12
CA LEU A 155 18.49 -0.78 13.68
C LEU A 155 17.34 0.04 14.29
#